data_AF-A0AAZ3PFA8-F1
#
_entry.id   AF-A0AAZ3PFA8-F1
#
_cell.length_a   1.000
_cell.length_b   1.000
_cell.length_c   1.000
_cell.angle_alpha   90.00
_cell.angle_beta   90.00
_cell.angle_gamma   90.00
#
_symmetry.space_group_name_H-M   'P 1'
#
loop_
_entity.id
_entity.type
_entity.pdbx_description
1 polymer ?
#
loop_
_entity_poly.entity_id
_entity_poly.type
_entity_poly.pdbx_seq_one_letter_code
_entity_poly.pdbx_strand_id
1 'polypeptide(L)'
;MATRKETPSTPTAPMASTSPGATLDSPVKQIQIEGLVVLKMIKHYQEEGQGSEVVQGVLLGLVVEDRLEITNCFPFPQHTEDDADFDEVQYQMEMMRSLRHVNIDHLHVGWYQSTYYGSFVSRALLDSQFSYQHAIEESVVLIYDPIKTAQGSLSLKAYRLTPKLMEICKEKDFSAEGLKKAMIGFEHMFEEVPIVIKNSHLINVLMWELEEKCTVADKHELLNLSSRYVTWCCLP
;
A
#
# COMPACT_ATOMS: atom_id res chain seq x y z
N MET A 1 -78.42 -9.85 11.93
CA MET A 1 -78.16 -9.35 13.30
C MET A 1 -76.78 -9.86 13.69
N ALA A 2 -75.73 -9.08 13.42
CA ALA A 2 -75.17 -8.01 14.25
C ALA A 2 -73.86 -8.54 14.89
N THR A 3 -72.70 -8.37 14.24
CA THR A 3 -71.72 -7.27 14.40
C THR A 3 -71.11 -7.13 15.79
N ARG A 4 -69.78 -7.39 15.88
CA ARG A 4 -68.73 -6.59 16.55
C ARG A 4 -67.37 -7.28 16.23
N LYS A 5 -66.51 -6.85 15.30
CA LYS A 5 -65.71 -5.61 15.10
C LYS A 5 -64.74 -5.34 16.26
N GLU A 6 -63.44 -5.60 16.04
CA GLU A 6 -62.32 -4.66 16.28
C GLU A 6 -60.96 -5.24 15.79
N THR A 7 -60.23 -4.43 15.02
CA THR A 7 -58.79 -4.42 14.68
C THR A 7 -58.28 -3.00 15.03
N PRO A 8 -56.97 -2.65 15.13
CA PRO A 8 -55.75 -3.31 14.63
C PRO A 8 -54.50 -3.28 15.57
N SER A 9 -53.44 -4.02 15.22
CA SER A 9 -52.04 -3.61 15.46
C SER A 9 -51.07 -4.35 14.51
N THR A 10 -50.52 -3.65 13.52
CA THR A 10 -49.33 -3.99 12.71
C THR A 10 -48.07 -3.37 13.39
N PRO A 11 -46.81 -3.60 12.97
CA PRO A 11 -46.22 -4.53 11.97
C PRO A 11 -45.08 -5.40 12.59
N THR A 12 -44.42 -6.35 11.90
CA THR A 12 -43.17 -6.13 11.14
C THR A 12 -42.62 -7.46 10.58
N ALA A 13 -42.32 -7.46 9.28
CA ALA A 13 -41.36 -8.23 8.47
C ALA A 13 -41.17 -9.78 8.59
N PRO A 14 -41.23 -10.49 7.44
CA PRO A 14 -40.46 -11.72 7.20
C PRO A 14 -39.08 -11.40 6.57
N MET A 15 -38.20 -12.40 6.52
CA MET A 15 -36.90 -12.47 5.81
C MET A 15 -35.65 -12.08 6.62
N ALA A 16 -34.83 -13.09 6.91
CA ALA A 16 -33.38 -12.98 6.84
C ALA A 16 -32.85 -14.30 6.26
N SER A 17 -32.79 -14.32 4.93
CA SER A 17 -31.91 -15.21 4.18
C SER A 17 -30.48 -14.91 4.60
N THR A 18 -29.81 -15.89 5.23
CA THR A 18 -28.36 -15.87 5.40
C THR A 18 -27.72 -15.91 4.01
N SER A 19 -27.36 -14.74 3.50
CA SER A 19 -26.48 -14.65 2.34
C SER A 19 -25.09 -15.14 2.74
N PRO A 20 -24.46 -16.05 1.98
CA PRO A 20 -23.06 -16.36 2.16
C PRO A 20 -22.28 -15.11 1.79
N GLY A 21 -21.53 -14.56 2.75
CA GLY A 21 -20.47 -13.61 2.44
C GLY A 21 -19.50 -14.31 1.52
N ALA A 22 -19.58 -14.00 0.23
CA ALA A 22 -18.59 -14.43 -0.74
C ALA A 22 -17.25 -13.87 -0.29
N THR A 23 -16.42 -14.72 0.29
CA THR A 23 -14.98 -14.53 0.33
C THR A 23 -14.56 -14.43 -1.14
N LEU A 24 -14.39 -13.20 -1.62
CA LEU A 24 -13.59 -12.98 -2.82
C LEU A 24 -12.25 -13.63 -2.50
N ASP A 25 -11.91 -14.69 -3.24
CA ASP A 25 -10.61 -15.33 -3.17
C ASP A 25 -9.57 -14.28 -3.57
N SER A 26 -9.06 -13.53 -2.58
CA SER A 26 -7.87 -12.70 -2.75
C SER A 26 -6.71 -13.69 -2.88
N PRO A 27 -6.01 -13.77 -4.03
CA PRO A 27 -4.91 -14.72 -4.21
C PRO A 27 -3.72 -14.42 -3.29
N VAL A 28 -3.69 -13.23 -2.67
CA VAL A 28 -2.69 -12.88 -1.67
C VAL A 28 -3.43 -12.41 -0.41
N LYS A 29 -3.35 -13.18 0.66
CA LYS A 29 -4.01 -12.89 1.95
C LYS A 29 -3.11 -12.11 2.91
N GLN A 30 -1.80 -12.16 2.68
CA GLN A 30 -0.81 -11.55 3.56
C GLN A 30 0.45 -11.17 2.79
N ILE A 31 1.00 -10.00 3.12
CA ILE A 31 2.28 -9.54 2.60
C ILE A 31 3.31 -9.68 3.71
N GLN A 32 4.37 -10.44 3.43
CA GLN A 32 5.55 -10.54 4.28
C GLN A 32 6.63 -9.63 3.72
N ILE A 33 7.17 -8.74 4.55
CA ILE A 33 8.22 -7.80 4.14
C ILE A 33 9.47 -8.07 4.98
N GLU A 34 10.62 -8.16 4.32
CA GLU A 34 11.89 -8.21 5.03
C GLU A 34 12.27 -6.83 5.59
N GLY A 35 12.88 -6.80 6.78
CA GLY A 35 13.32 -5.54 7.40
C GLY A 35 14.26 -4.71 6.49
N LEU A 36 15.05 -5.36 5.64
CA LEU A 36 15.94 -4.70 4.67
C LEU A 36 15.17 -3.77 3.71
N VAL A 37 14.00 -4.20 3.24
CA VAL A 37 13.15 -3.42 2.32
C VAL A 37 12.69 -2.14 3.00
N VAL A 38 12.22 -2.25 4.25
CA VAL A 38 11.76 -1.10 5.05
C VAL A 38 12.91 -0.11 5.26
N LEU A 39 14.10 -0.59 5.63
CA LEU A 39 15.27 0.28 5.81
C LEU A 39 15.66 1.00 4.51
N LYS A 40 15.64 0.29 3.37
CA LYS A 40 15.92 0.89 2.07
C LYS A 40 14.91 1.97 1.69
N MET A 41 13.62 1.74 1.95
CA MET A 41 12.57 2.73 1.71
C MET A 41 12.77 3.98 2.57
N ILE A 42 13.08 3.81 3.86
CA ILE A 42 13.35 4.93 4.78
C ILE A 42 14.59 5.69 4.31
N LYS A 43 15.67 4.98 3.96
CA LYS A 43 16.92 5.57 3.48
C LYS A 43 16.68 6.38 2.20
N HIS A 44 15.98 5.82 1.22
CA HIS A 44 15.62 6.51 0.00
C HIS A 44 14.89 7.82 0.33
N TYR A 45 13.85 7.76 1.17
CA TYR A 45 13.13 8.98 1.55
C TYR A 45 14.04 10.01 2.25
N GLN A 46 15.01 9.58 3.06
CA GLN A 46 15.92 10.50 3.74
C GLN A 46 16.94 11.16 2.80
N GLU A 47 17.37 10.45 1.75
CA GLU A 47 18.31 10.94 0.74
C GLU A 47 17.63 11.82 -0.31
N GLU A 48 16.47 11.40 -0.82
CA GLU A 48 15.78 12.06 -1.96
C GLU A 48 14.48 12.80 -1.56
N GLY A 49 13.87 12.47 -0.42
CA GLY A 49 12.62 13.07 0.07
C GLY A 49 12.78 14.36 0.87
N GLN A 50 13.94 15.02 0.76
CA GLN A 50 14.14 16.37 1.32
C GLN A 50 13.43 17.46 0.50
N GLY A 51 13.11 17.16 -0.77
CA GLY A 51 12.14 17.93 -1.56
C GLY A 51 10.71 17.52 -1.23
N SER A 52 9.71 18.35 -1.54
CA SER A 52 8.28 17.98 -1.43
C SER A 52 7.85 16.94 -2.48
N GLU A 53 8.80 16.17 -3.00
CA GLU A 53 8.65 15.28 -4.14
C GLU A 53 8.43 13.85 -3.68
N VAL A 54 7.59 13.17 -4.44
CA VAL A 54 7.20 11.81 -4.14
C VAL A 54 8.28 10.87 -4.63
N VAL A 55 8.84 10.09 -3.70
CA VAL A 55 9.79 9.03 -4.03
C VAL A 55 9.03 7.77 -4.40
N GLN A 56 9.52 7.09 -5.43
CA GLN A 56 8.94 5.85 -5.93
C GLN A 56 10.02 4.82 -6.21
N GLY A 57 9.65 3.55 -6.19
CA GLY A 57 10.56 2.46 -6.50
C GLY A 57 9.82 1.15 -6.67
N VAL A 58 10.51 0.14 -7.19
CA VAL A 58 9.91 -1.18 -7.38
C VAL A 58 10.17 -2.11 -6.20
N LEU A 59 9.25 -3.05 -6.05
CA LEU A 59 9.30 -4.13 -5.07
C LEU A 59 9.58 -5.44 -5.79
N LEU A 60 10.51 -6.19 -5.21
CA LEU A 60 10.94 -7.47 -5.70
C LEU A 60 10.64 -8.53 -4.65
N GLY A 61 10.16 -9.67 -5.10
CA GLY A 61 9.73 -10.71 -4.20
C GLY A 61 9.23 -11.94 -4.90
N LEU A 62 8.83 -12.92 -4.11
CA LEU A 62 8.28 -14.17 -4.58
C LEU A 62 6.90 -14.37 -3.97
N VAL A 63 5.99 -14.94 -4.75
CA VAL A 63 4.71 -15.42 -4.26
C VAL A 63 4.90 -16.85 -3.78
N VAL A 64 4.59 -17.10 -2.51
CA VAL A 64 4.62 -18.43 -1.90
C VAL A 64 3.23 -18.73 -1.36
N GLU A 65 2.52 -19.62 -2.05
CA GLU A 65 1.13 -20.01 -1.74
C GLU A 65 0.20 -18.78 -1.66
N ASP A 66 -0.31 -18.45 -0.47
CA ASP A 66 -1.21 -17.32 -0.21
C ASP A 66 -0.48 -16.06 0.30
N ARG A 67 0.86 -16.06 0.28
CA ARG A 67 1.69 -15.01 0.88
C ARG A 67 2.64 -14.41 -0.15
N LEU A 68 2.67 -13.08 -0.20
CA LEU A 68 3.63 -12.35 -0.99
C LEU A 68 4.85 -12.01 -0.13
N GLU A 69 6.01 -12.61 -0.43
CA GLU A 69 7.26 -12.33 0.28
C GLU A 69 8.08 -11.30 -0.50
N ILE A 70 8.19 -10.09 0.05
CA ILE A 70 8.98 -9.00 -0.49
C ILE A 70 10.36 -9.05 0.15
N THR A 71 11.35 -9.46 -0.63
CA THR A 71 12.73 -9.66 -0.19
C THR A 71 13.60 -8.45 -0.46
N ASN A 72 13.32 -7.71 -1.55
CA ASN A 72 14.15 -6.60 -1.96
C ASN A 72 13.36 -5.46 -2.62
N CYS A 73 13.94 -4.28 -2.66
CA CYS A 73 13.41 -3.14 -3.40
C CYS A 73 14.57 -2.31 -3.96
N PHE A 74 14.29 -1.57 -5.04
CA PHE A 74 15.20 -0.55 -5.52
C PHE A 74 14.48 0.77 -5.85
N PRO A 75 15.10 1.91 -5.48
CA PRO A 75 14.68 3.25 -5.91
C PRO A 75 14.53 3.39 -7.41
N PHE A 76 13.54 4.15 -7.86
CA PHE A 76 13.72 4.92 -9.09
C PHE A 76 14.35 6.27 -8.75
N PRO A 77 15.41 6.68 -9.46
CA PRO A 77 15.93 8.03 -9.29
C PRO A 77 14.87 9.05 -9.73
N GLN A 78 14.81 10.20 -9.05
CA GLN A 78 13.93 11.29 -9.44
C GLN A 78 14.34 11.88 -10.79
N HIS A 79 13.34 12.11 -11.65
CA HIS A 79 13.53 12.86 -12.89
C HIS A 79 13.65 14.35 -12.58
N THR A 80 14.88 14.87 -12.55
CA THR A 80 15.10 16.30 -12.73
C THR A 80 14.75 16.68 -14.17
N GLU A 81 14.04 17.79 -14.37
CA GLU A 81 13.50 18.25 -15.66
C GLU A 81 14.56 18.44 -16.77
N ASP A 82 15.85 18.34 -16.45
CA ASP A 82 16.98 18.39 -17.38
C ASP A 82 17.37 17.02 -18.00
N ASP A 83 16.82 15.88 -17.53
CA ASP A 83 17.16 14.53 -18.01
C ASP A 83 16.07 13.94 -18.93
N ALA A 84 15.80 14.61 -20.04
CA ALA A 84 14.83 14.19 -21.05
C ALA A 84 15.16 12.84 -21.74
N ASP A 85 16.36 12.29 -21.53
CA ASP A 85 16.85 11.03 -22.09
C ASP A 85 16.92 9.89 -21.06
N PHE A 86 16.45 10.06 -19.82
CA PHE A 86 16.47 8.99 -18.84
C PHE A 86 15.43 7.91 -19.17
N ASP A 87 15.89 6.83 -19.79
CA ASP A 87 15.08 5.66 -20.09
C ASP A 87 14.88 4.81 -18.82
N GLU A 88 13.78 5.07 -18.10
CA GLU A 88 13.36 4.30 -16.92
C GLU A 88 13.36 2.78 -17.19
N VAL A 89 12.99 2.38 -18.40
CA VAL A 89 12.93 0.96 -18.80
C VAL A 89 14.33 0.37 -18.91
N GLN A 90 15.27 1.12 -19.49
CA GLN A 90 16.67 0.70 -19.56
C GLN A 90 17.28 0.55 -18.17
N TYR A 91 17.05 1.53 -17.28
CA TYR A 91 17.51 1.45 -15.88
C TYR A 91 16.94 0.23 -15.16
N GLN A 92 15.64 -0.02 -15.31
CA GLN A 92 14.99 -1.18 -14.73
C GLN A 92 15.60 -2.49 -15.27
N MET A 93 15.83 -2.60 -16.59
CA MET A 93 16.43 -3.78 -17.20
C MET A 93 17.86 -4.02 -16.72
N GLU A 94 18.67 -2.97 -16.58
CA GLU A 94 20.04 -3.05 -16.09
C GLU A 94 20.10 -3.44 -14.61
N MET A 95 19.22 -2.86 -13.79
CA MET A 95 19.09 -3.21 -12.38
C MET A 95 18.66 -4.67 -12.20
N MET A 96 17.69 -5.13 -13.00
CA MET A 96 17.23 -6.52 -13.01
C MET A 96 18.32 -7.48 -13.49
N ARG A 97 19.16 -7.07 -14.44
CA ARG A 97 20.35 -7.84 -14.84
C ARG A 97 21.36 -7.90 -13.69
N SER A 98 21.62 -6.81 -12.98
CA SER A 98 22.56 -6.76 -11.88
C SER A 98 22.13 -7.65 -10.71
N LEU A 99 20.85 -7.58 -10.33
CA LEU A 99 20.27 -8.42 -9.28
C LEU A 99 20.33 -9.92 -9.60
N ARG A 100 20.16 -10.29 -10.88
CA ARG A 100 20.35 -11.67 -11.34
C ARG A 100 21.76 -12.19 -11.13
N HIS A 101 22.80 -11.35 -11.27
CA HIS A 101 24.18 -11.78 -11.03
C HIS A 101 24.48 -12.04 -9.54
N VAL A 102 23.73 -11.39 -8.64
CA VAL A 102 23.89 -11.52 -7.19
C VAL A 102 23.00 -12.64 -6.62
N ASN A 103 22.29 -13.40 -7.48
CA ASN A 103 21.32 -14.42 -7.09
C ASN A 103 20.21 -13.89 -6.16
N ILE A 104 19.81 -12.64 -6.35
CA ILE A 104 18.65 -12.08 -5.65
C ILE A 104 17.43 -12.27 -6.55
N ASP A 105 16.29 -12.54 -5.95
CA ASP A 105 15.01 -12.60 -6.65
C ASP A 105 14.76 -11.29 -7.39
N HIS A 106 14.46 -11.41 -8.68
CA HIS A 106 14.24 -10.29 -9.59
C HIS A 106 12.80 -10.33 -10.12
N LEU A 107 11.89 -10.96 -9.39
CA LEU A 107 10.49 -10.99 -9.76
C LEU A 107 9.85 -9.67 -9.30
N HIS A 108 9.31 -8.93 -10.25
CA HIS A 108 8.61 -7.68 -9.98
C HIS A 108 7.24 -8.01 -9.38
N VAL A 109 6.97 -7.60 -8.15
CA VAL A 109 5.73 -7.94 -7.44
C VAL A 109 4.87 -6.72 -7.10
N GLY A 110 5.35 -5.54 -7.44
CA GLY A 110 4.68 -4.30 -7.13
C GLY A 110 5.68 -3.16 -7.02
N TRP A 111 5.20 -2.06 -6.47
CA TRP A 111 5.99 -0.85 -6.34
C TRP A 111 5.60 -0.13 -5.06
N TYR A 112 6.49 0.72 -4.57
CA TYR A 112 6.24 1.54 -3.41
C TYR A 112 6.30 3.01 -3.78
N GLN A 113 5.60 3.80 -2.99
CA GLN A 113 5.52 5.24 -3.17
C GLN A 113 5.45 5.92 -1.80
N SER A 114 6.17 7.03 -1.63
CA SER A 114 5.92 7.92 -0.50
C SER A 114 4.68 8.79 -0.74
N THR A 115 3.99 9.16 0.33
CA THR A 115 2.90 10.13 0.25
C THR A 115 3.08 11.22 1.29
N TYR A 116 2.73 12.45 0.93
CA TYR A 116 2.63 13.55 1.88
C TYR A 116 1.18 13.71 2.34
N TYR A 117 0.97 13.83 3.65
CA TYR A 117 -0.33 14.13 4.28
C TYR A 117 -1.48 13.17 3.94
N GLY A 118 -1.19 11.93 3.55
CA GLY A 118 -2.23 10.94 3.25
C GLY A 118 -3.04 11.23 1.99
N SER A 119 -2.57 12.13 1.11
CA SER A 119 -3.10 12.26 -0.25
C SER A 119 -2.41 11.24 -1.15
N PHE A 120 -2.88 10.00 -1.07
CA PHE A 120 -2.23 8.85 -1.72
C PHE A 120 -2.99 8.34 -2.96
N VAL A 121 -4.19 8.84 -3.25
CA VAL A 121 -4.97 8.41 -4.43
C VAL A 121 -4.89 9.50 -5.49
N SER A 122 -4.00 9.32 -6.45
CA SER A 122 -3.93 10.13 -7.67
C SER A 122 -4.31 9.26 -8.87
N ARG A 123 -4.85 9.90 -9.91
CA ARG A 123 -5.24 9.22 -11.16
C ARG A 123 -4.05 8.50 -11.82
N ALA A 124 -2.87 9.12 -11.78
CA ALA A 124 -1.65 8.53 -12.29
C ALA A 124 -1.32 7.20 -11.57
N LEU A 125 -1.56 7.14 -10.25
CA LEU A 125 -1.29 5.93 -9.46
C LEU A 125 -2.28 4.82 -9.78
N LEU A 126 -3.54 5.18 -10.02
CA LEU A 126 -4.55 4.23 -10.46
C LEU A 126 -4.22 3.66 -11.84
N ASP A 127 -3.81 4.51 -12.79
CA ASP A 127 -3.42 4.09 -14.13
C ASP A 127 -2.17 3.19 -14.10
N SER A 128 -1.16 3.56 -13.30
CA SER A 128 0.04 2.74 -13.09
C SER A 128 -0.29 1.40 -12.42
N GLN A 129 -1.10 1.41 -11.36
CA GLN A 129 -1.52 0.20 -10.67
C GLN A 129 -2.32 -0.72 -11.59
N PHE A 130 -3.19 -0.17 -12.43
CA PHE A 130 -3.94 -0.94 -13.43
C PHE A 130 -3.00 -1.61 -14.44
N SER A 131 -2.00 -0.89 -14.94
CA SER A 131 -0.99 -1.43 -15.85
C SER A 131 -0.20 -2.58 -15.20
N TYR A 132 0.30 -2.38 -13.98
CA TYR A 132 1.05 -3.41 -13.25
C TYR A 132 0.20 -4.62 -12.91
N GLN A 133 -1.04 -4.40 -12.49
CA GLN A 133 -1.95 -5.49 -12.17
C GLN A 133 -2.39 -6.26 -13.41
N HIS A 134 -2.45 -5.61 -14.58
CA HIS A 134 -2.71 -6.27 -15.86
C HIS A 134 -1.55 -7.16 -16.29
N ALA A 135 -0.31 -6.74 -16.01
CA ALA A 135 0.86 -7.57 -16.25
C ALA A 135 0.99 -8.70 -15.23
N ILE A 136 0.66 -8.44 -13.96
CA ILE A 136 0.86 -9.35 -12.83
C ILE A 136 -0.34 -9.23 -11.88
N GLU A 137 -1.17 -10.28 -11.80
CA GLU A 137 -2.42 -10.27 -11.04
C GLU A 137 -2.22 -10.00 -9.52
N GLU A 138 -1.03 -10.31 -9.01
CA GLU A 138 -0.65 -10.23 -7.60
C GLU A 138 0.09 -8.93 -7.23
N SER A 139 0.07 -7.94 -8.13
CA SER A 139 0.71 -6.64 -7.91
C SER A 139 0.14 -5.91 -6.70
N VAL A 140 1.02 -5.41 -5.83
CA VAL A 140 0.67 -4.62 -4.65
C VAL A 140 1.31 -3.23 -4.71
N VAL A 141 0.64 -2.23 -4.15
CA VAL A 141 1.23 -0.90 -3.93
C VAL A 141 1.50 -0.68 -2.45
N LEU A 142 2.75 -0.38 -2.10
CA LEU A 142 3.13 0.02 -0.76
C LEU A 142 3.18 1.53 -0.64
N ILE A 143 2.41 2.06 0.29
CA ILE A 143 2.35 3.49 0.57
C ILE A 143 3.06 3.75 1.89
N TYR A 144 4.12 4.53 1.81
CA TYR A 144 4.94 4.93 2.95
C TYR A 144 4.64 6.38 3.34
N ASP A 145 4.22 6.61 4.58
CA ASP A 145 4.02 7.96 5.12
C ASP A 145 5.20 8.33 6.04
N PRO A 146 6.12 9.19 5.57
CA PRO A 146 7.29 9.61 6.32
C PRO A 146 6.95 10.53 7.49
N ILE A 147 5.90 11.35 7.38
CA ILE A 147 5.52 12.30 8.43
C ILE A 147 4.98 11.55 9.64
N LYS A 148 4.10 10.57 9.42
CA LYS A 148 3.60 9.71 10.50
C LYS A 148 4.69 8.80 11.07
N THR A 149 5.62 8.36 10.22
CA THR A 149 6.77 7.55 10.67
C THR A 149 7.71 8.36 11.55
N ALA A 150 7.95 9.64 11.23
CA ALA A 150 8.71 10.58 12.07
C ALA A 150 8.01 10.90 13.40
N GLN A 151 6.68 10.72 13.50
CA GLN A 151 5.94 10.82 14.76
C GLN A 151 6.02 9.54 15.62
N GLY A 152 6.84 8.56 15.20
CA GLY A 152 7.21 7.38 15.97
C GLY A 152 6.46 6.09 15.59
N SER A 153 5.39 6.16 14.79
CA SER A 153 4.68 4.97 14.32
C SER A 153 4.96 4.71 12.83
N LEU A 154 5.65 3.60 12.51
CA LEU A 154 5.86 3.16 11.13
C LEU A 154 4.51 3.02 10.42
N SER A 155 4.25 3.95 9.50
CA SER A 155 3.01 4.00 8.73
C SER A 155 3.27 3.49 7.33
N LEU A 156 3.24 2.16 7.21
CA LEU A 156 3.32 1.46 5.94
C LEU A 156 1.96 0.81 5.68
N LYS A 157 1.36 1.14 4.54
CA LYS A 157 0.09 0.55 4.11
C LYS A 157 0.27 -0.16 2.79
N ALA A 158 -0.25 -1.37 2.68
CA ALA A 158 -0.33 -2.08 1.41
C ALA A 158 -1.76 -2.01 0.90
N TYR A 159 -1.89 -1.51 -0.32
CA TYR A 159 -3.16 -1.49 -1.02
C TYR A 159 -3.10 -2.41 -2.23
N ARG A 160 -4.26 -2.99 -2.54
CA ARG A 160 -4.49 -3.74 -3.76
C ARG A 160 -5.78 -3.27 -4.41
N LEU A 161 -5.81 -3.27 -5.74
CA LEU A 161 -7.03 -2.96 -6.49
C LEU A 161 -7.95 -4.17 -6.52
N THR A 162 -9.23 -3.95 -6.24
CA THR A 162 -10.25 -5.00 -6.38
C THR A 162 -10.40 -5.41 -7.85
N PRO A 163 -10.51 -6.71 -8.18
CA PRO A 163 -10.66 -7.19 -9.56
C PRO A 163 -11.89 -6.59 -10.27
N LYS A 164 -12.94 -6.26 -9.51
CA LYS A 164 -14.14 -5.57 -10.03
C LYS A 164 -13.83 -4.19 -10.63
N LEU A 165 -12.90 -3.45 -10.02
CA LEU A 165 -12.49 -2.14 -10.55
C LEU A 165 -11.62 -2.32 -11.79
N MET A 166 -10.85 -3.40 -11.84
CA MET A 166 -9.99 -3.75 -12.96
C MET A 166 -10.79 -3.99 -14.24
N GLU A 167 -11.91 -4.69 -14.17
CA GLU A 167 -12.80 -4.92 -15.32
C GLU A 167 -13.36 -3.60 -15.88
N ILE A 168 -13.82 -2.70 -15.01
CA ILE A 168 -14.35 -1.39 -15.42
C ILE A 168 -13.27 -0.50 -16.02
N CYS A 169 -12.07 -0.54 -15.44
CA CYS A 169 -10.93 0.25 -15.94
C CYS A 169 -10.46 -0.26 -17.31
N LYS A 170 -10.59 -1.57 -17.57
CA LYS A 170 -10.33 -2.19 -18.88
C LYS A 170 -11.39 -1.80 -19.92
N GLU A 171 -12.65 -1.71 -19.51
CA GLU A 171 -13.76 -1.26 -20.36
C GLU A 171 -13.73 0.26 -20.62
N LYS A 172 -12.93 1.03 -19.86
CA LYS A 172 -12.86 2.51 -19.90
C LYS A 172 -14.20 3.20 -19.70
N ASP A 173 -15.17 2.49 -19.13
CA ASP A 173 -16.50 3.00 -18.85
C ASP A 173 -16.53 3.72 -17.50
N PHE A 174 -15.97 4.94 -17.47
CA PHE A 174 -16.16 5.89 -16.35
C PHE A 174 -17.57 6.50 -16.30
N SER A 175 -18.56 5.81 -16.87
CA SER A 175 -19.96 6.25 -16.84
C SER A 175 -20.55 6.04 -15.46
N ALA A 176 -21.34 7.02 -14.98
CA ALA A 176 -22.07 6.93 -13.72
C ALA A 176 -23.02 5.72 -13.66
N GLU A 177 -23.40 5.16 -14.81
CA GLU A 177 -24.21 3.94 -14.90
C GLU A 177 -23.38 2.67 -14.71
N GLY A 178 -22.13 2.63 -15.20
CA GLY A 178 -21.20 1.51 -15.01
C GLY A 178 -20.80 1.36 -13.55
N LEU A 179 -20.50 2.48 -12.88
CA LEU A 179 -20.19 2.49 -11.45
C LEU A 179 -21.39 2.09 -10.57
N LYS A 180 -22.60 2.53 -10.95
CA LYS A 180 -23.84 2.11 -10.27
C LYS A 180 -24.16 0.63 -10.47
N LYS A 181 -23.89 0.08 -11.66
CA LYS A 181 -24.12 -1.32 -11.99
C LYS A 181 -23.14 -2.25 -11.26
N ALA A 182 -21.92 -1.78 -11.02
CA ALA A 182 -20.88 -2.51 -10.31
C ALA A 182 -20.97 -2.42 -8.78
N MET A 183 -21.86 -1.58 -8.21
CA MET A 183 -21.98 -1.32 -6.76
C MET A 183 -20.62 -1.11 -6.07
N ILE A 184 -19.69 -0.42 -6.72
CA ILE A 184 -18.38 -0.13 -6.11
C ILE A 184 -18.57 1.09 -5.22
N GLY A 185 -18.73 0.85 -3.92
CA GLY A 185 -18.57 1.87 -2.90
C GLY A 185 -17.10 2.29 -2.78
N PHE A 186 -16.85 3.48 -2.24
CA PHE A 186 -15.50 3.98 -1.95
C PHE A 186 -14.70 3.02 -1.03
N GLU A 187 -15.39 2.22 -0.23
CA GLU A 187 -14.80 1.22 0.68
C GLU A 187 -14.23 -0.02 -0.05
N HIS A 188 -14.68 -0.29 -1.28
CA HIS A 188 -14.30 -1.50 -2.03
C HIS A 188 -13.44 -1.20 -3.26
N MET A 189 -12.95 0.03 -3.42
CA MET A 189 -12.02 0.37 -4.50
C MET A 189 -10.62 -0.20 -4.23
N PHE A 190 -10.17 -0.09 -2.98
CA PHE A 190 -8.88 -0.59 -2.54
C PHE A 190 -9.08 -1.53 -1.36
N GLU A 191 -8.45 -2.70 -1.43
CA GLU A 191 -8.36 -3.65 -0.33
C GLU A 191 -7.03 -3.42 0.39
N GLU A 192 -7.10 -3.15 1.70
CA GLU A 192 -5.90 -3.09 2.55
C GLU A 192 -5.45 -4.51 2.89
N VAL A 193 -4.24 -4.87 2.48
CA VAL A 193 -3.67 -6.20 2.77
C VAL A 193 -2.78 -6.09 4.01
N PRO A 194 -2.95 -6.97 5.02
CA PRO A 194 -2.14 -6.91 6.23
C PRO A 194 -0.67 -7.20 5.93
N ILE A 195 0.20 -6.35 6.48
CA ILE A 195 1.66 -6.45 6.35
C ILE A 195 2.22 -7.13 7.61
N VAL A 196 3.12 -8.09 7.42
CA VAL A 196 3.91 -8.72 8.48
C VAL A 196 5.38 -8.55 8.16
N ILE A 197 6.14 -8.00 9.12
CA ILE A 197 7.59 -7.89 8.97
C ILE A 197 8.23 -9.19 9.46
N LYS A 198 9.02 -9.83 8.60
CA LYS A 198 9.75 -11.05 8.92
C LYS A 198 11.24 -10.80 8.78
N ASN A 199 11.99 -11.12 9.83
CA ASN A 199 13.44 -11.02 9.81
C ASN A 199 14.05 -12.42 9.89
N SER A 200 15.12 -12.65 9.13
CA SER A 200 15.96 -13.84 9.29
C SER A 200 16.65 -13.83 10.66
N HIS A 201 16.97 -15.01 11.18
CA HIS A 201 17.68 -15.15 12.46
C HIS A 201 19.01 -14.40 12.48
N LEU A 202 19.72 -14.33 11.35
CA LEU A 202 20.97 -13.58 11.24
C LEU A 202 20.76 -12.06 11.38
N ILE A 203 19.70 -11.52 10.77
CA ILE A 203 19.33 -10.10 10.89
C ILE A 203 18.97 -9.80 12.34
N ASN A 204 18.27 -10.72 13.02
CA ASN A 204 17.98 -10.56 14.44
C ASN A 204 19.26 -10.49 15.26
N VAL A 205 20.21 -11.42 15.07
CA VAL A 205 21.53 -11.39 15.76
C VAL A 205 22.27 -10.08 15.51
N LEU A 206 22.28 -9.60 14.26
CA LEU A 206 22.87 -8.31 13.92
C LEU A 206 22.17 -7.16 14.66
N MET A 207 20.84 -7.21 14.80
CA MET A 207 20.07 -6.22 15.53
C MET A 207 20.41 -6.21 17.03
N TRP A 208 20.63 -7.38 17.63
CA TRP A 208 21.14 -7.49 19.01
C TRP A 208 22.54 -6.87 19.16
N GLU A 209 23.44 -7.14 18.21
CA GLU A 209 24.79 -6.55 18.22
C GLU A 209 24.76 -5.03 18.03
N LEU A 210 23.86 -4.53 17.19
CA LEU A 210 23.64 -3.09 17.01
C LEU A 210 23.07 -2.45 18.28
N GLU A 211 22.16 -3.11 19.00
CA GLU A 211 21.60 -2.61 20.26
C GLU A 211 22.68 -2.47 21.35
N GLU A 212 23.60 -3.43 21.44
CA GLU A 212 24.75 -3.34 22.36
C GLU A 212 25.72 -2.20 21.97
N LYS A 213 25.88 -1.94 20.67
CA LYS A 213 26.79 -0.91 20.16
C LYS A 213 26.19 0.50 20.14
N CYS A 214 24.88 0.64 19.94
CA CYS A 214 24.16 1.91 19.94
C CYS A 214 23.61 2.21 21.33
N THR A 215 24.39 2.93 22.13
CA THR A 215 23.87 3.52 23.36
C THR A 215 22.96 4.70 23.02
N VAL A 216 21.67 4.56 23.36
CA VAL A 216 20.60 5.58 23.34
C VAL A 216 20.01 5.88 21.96
N ALA A 217 19.15 4.99 21.47
CA ALA A 217 18.05 5.41 20.61
C ALA A 217 16.89 5.87 21.51
N ASP A 218 16.88 7.16 21.86
CA ASP A 218 15.83 7.75 22.68
C ASP A 218 14.48 7.63 21.97
N LYS A 219 13.65 6.66 22.39
CA LYS A 219 12.28 6.44 21.89
C LYS A 219 11.29 7.53 22.32
N HIS A 220 11.78 8.74 22.65
CA HIS A 220 10.99 9.84 23.19
C HIS A 220 10.08 10.50 22.14
N GLU A 221 10.28 10.25 20.85
CA GLU A 221 9.42 10.77 19.78
C GLU A 221 7.99 10.22 19.83
N LEU A 222 7.81 8.96 20.27
CA LEU A 222 6.49 8.35 20.48
C LEU A 222 5.63 9.07 21.54
N LEU A 223 6.27 9.84 22.42
CA LEU A 223 5.63 10.56 23.52
C LEU A 223 5.42 12.05 23.20
N ASN A 224 5.81 12.49 22.01
CA ASN A 224 5.79 13.91 21.66
C ASN A 224 4.37 14.38 21.30
N LEU A 225 3.63 14.83 22.31
CA LEU A 225 2.26 15.38 22.19
C LEU A 225 2.22 16.75 21.49
N SER A 226 3.37 17.38 21.23
CA SER A 226 3.47 18.72 20.63
C SER A 226 2.85 18.80 19.22
N SER A 227 2.83 17.69 18.47
CA SER A 227 2.28 17.67 17.10
C SER A 227 0.76 17.75 17.02
N ARG A 228 0.01 17.82 18.14
CA ARG A 228 -1.44 18.06 18.12
C ARG A 228 -1.85 19.54 18.10
N TYR A 229 -0.92 20.48 18.26
CA TYR A 229 -1.23 21.91 18.49
C TYR A 229 -0.48 22.91 17.58
N VAL A 230 -0.04 22.53 16.37
CA VAL A 230 0.66 23.46 15.44
C VAL A 230 -0.22 23.94 14.29
N THR A 231 -1.52 24.17 14.52
CA THR A 231 -2.38 24.85 13.53
C THR A 231 -2.97 26.19 14.01
N TRP A 232 -2.71 26.61 15.25
CA TRP A 232 -3.32 27.84 15.81
C TRP A 232 -2.35 28.98 16.14
N CYS A 233 -1.04 28.85 15.87
CA CYS A 233 -0.06 29.87 16.26
C CYS A 233 0.59 30.65 15.12
N CYS A 234 0.10 30.53 13.88
CA CYS A 234 0.56 31.39 12.78
C CYS A 234 -0.61 31.95 11.98
N LEU A 235 -1.30 32.95 12.52
CA LEU A 235 -1.77 34.07 11.72
C LEU A 235 -1.57 35.36 12.53
N PRO A 236 -0.92 36.41 11.97
CA PRO A 236 -0.78 37.71 12.61
C PRO A 236 -2.12 38.44 12.75
#